data_AF-A0A914MRH2-F1
#
_entry.id   AF-A0A914MRH2-F1
#
_cell.length_a   1.000
_cell.length_b   1.000
_cell.length_c   1.000
_cell.angle_alpha   90.00
_cell.angle_beta   90.00
_cell.angle_gamma   90.00
#
_symmetry.space_group_name_H-M   'P 1'
#
loop_
_entity.id
_entity.type
_entity.pdbx_description
1 polymer ?
#
loop_
_entity_poly.entity_id
_entity_poly.type
_entity_poly.pdbx_seq_one_letter_code
_entity_poly.pdbx_strand_id
1 'polypeptide(L)'
;MNDFVCDISGKKYKRCSSICYSEVYSVPVFWFNIYNFEDFKNFTFRKETNENEFLEFISQGEHPFLGIAFYNIHPCKTAELMQNFKGNNYVLCFLSLLNATIFYFDWPLEFFKNAC
;
A
#
# COMPACT_ATOMS: atom_id res chain seq x y z
N MET A 1 -5.41 -0.57 -10.92
CA MET A 1 -4.62 -0.63 -12.17
C MET A 1 -3.95 -2.00 -12.21
N ASN A 2 -3.98 -2.72 -13.33
CA ASN A 2 -3.28 -4.00 -13.46
C ASN A 2 -1.85 -3.69 -13.89
N ASP A 3 -0.94 -3.61 -12.93
CA ASP A 3 0.42 -3.18 -13.19
C ASP A 3 1.37 -4.37 -13.07
N PHE A 4 2.33 -4.42 -14.00
CA PHE A 4 3.48 -5.29 -13.87
C PHE A 4 4.56 -4.53 -13.11
N VAL A 5 4.96 -5.05 -11.95
CA VAL A 5 6.09 -4.52 -11.18
C VAL A 5 7.28 -5.45 -11.39
N CYS A 6 8.44 -4.87 -11.69
CA CYS A 6 9.70 -5.61 -11.79
C CYS A 6 10.33 -5.68 -10.39
N ASP A 7 10.81 -6.85 -9.97
CA ASP A 7 11.73 -6.89 -8.84
C ASP A 7 13.15 -6.43 -9.22
N ILE A 8 14.02 -6.35 -8.21
CA ILE A 8 15.46 -6.10 -8.35
C ILE A 8 16.19 -7.13 -9.23
N SER A 9 15.57 -8.27 -9.57
CA SER A 9 16.10 -9.30 -10.47
C SER A 9 15.57 -9.18 -11.91
N GLY A 10 14.65 -8.24 -12.16
CA GLY A 10 14.00 -8.02 -13.46
C GLY A 10 12.80 -8.94 -13.75
N LYS A 11 12.35 -9.76 -12.80
CA LYS A 11 11.17 -10.62 -12.95
C LYS A 11 9.89 -9.78 -12.78
N LYS A 12 8.97 -9.92 -13.74
CA LYS A 12 7.69 -9.18 -13.76
C LYS A 12 6.62 -9.95 -12.99
N TYR A 13 5.96 -9.26 -12.08
CA TYR A 13 4.84 -9.82 -11.32
C TYR A 13 3.58 -9.01 -11.58
N LYS A 14 2.44 -9.71 -11.66
CA LYS A 14 1.15 -9.07 -11.88
C LYS A 14 0.57 -8.66 -10.54
N ARG A 15 0.50 -7.36 -10.29
CA ARG A 15 -0.15 -6.79 -9.10
C ARG A 15 -1.41 -6.06 -9.53
N CYS A 16 -2.49 -6.26 -8.78
CA CYS A 16 -3.65 -5.38 -8.87
C CYS A 16 -3.66 -4.52 -7.60
N SER A 17 -3.60 -3.21 -7.75
CA SER A 17 -3.74 -2.28 -6.63
C SER A 17 -4.76 -1.19 -6.94
N SER A 18 -5.44 -0.75 -5.89
CA SER A 18 -6.44 0.29 -5.92
C SER A 18 -6.46 1.04 -4.58
N ILE A 19 -6.84 2.31 -4.63
CA ILE A 19 -7.09 3.11 -3.44
C ILE A 19 -8.57 3.42 -3.42
N CYS A 20 -9.23 3.02 -2.33
CA CYS A 20 -10.62 3.33 -2.08
C CYS A 20 -10.71 4.26 -0.87
N TYR A 21 -11.82 4.99 -0.72
CA TYR A 21 -12.04 5.80 0.47
C TYR A 21 -12.92 5.05 1.47
N SER A 22 -12.51 5.01 2.74
CA SER A 22 -13.35 4.49 3.81
C SER A 22 -14.13 5.65 4.42
N GLU A 23 -15.45 5.65 4.25
CA GLU A 23 -16.33 6.65 4.85
C GLU A 23 -16.32 6.58 6.38
N VAL A 24 -16.29 5.35 6.92
CA VAL A 24 -16.33 5.09 8.38
C VAL A 24 -15.12 5.68 9.10
N TYR A 25 -13.92 5.52 8.52
CA TYR A 25 -12.68 6.02 9.11
C TYR A 25 -12.25 7.38 8.53
N SER A 26 -12.96 7.87 7.50
CA SER A 26 -12.63 9.10 6.78
C SER A 26 -11.20 9.14 6.22
N VAL A 27 -10.66 8.00 5.79
CA VAL A 27 -9.29 7.85 5.27
C VAL A 27 -9.23 6.99 4.00
N PRO A 28 -8.22 7.18 3.13
CA PRO A 28 -7.95 6.27 2.04
C PRO A 28 -7.51 4.90 2.56
N VAL A 29 -7.88 3.86 1.82
CA VAL A 29 -7.57 2.47 2.09
C VAL A 29 -6.87 1.93 0.87
N PHE A 30 -5.68 1.37 1.09
CA PHE A 30 -4.92 0.73 0.03
C PHE A 30 -5.32 -0.74 -0.06
N TRP A 31 -5.81 -1.12 -1.23
CA TRP A 31 -6.20 -2.48 -1.57
C TRP A 31 -5.21 -3.06 -2.57
N PHE A 32 -4.83 -4.31 -2.36
CA PHE A 32 -3.94 -5.02 -3.26
C PHE A 32 -4.25 -6.50 -3.36
N ASN A 33 -3.87 -7.08 -4.49
CA ASN A 33 -3.93 -8.51 -4.71
C ASN A 33 -2.64 -8.99 -5.37
N ILE A 34 -2.19 -10.15 -4.93
CA ILE A 34 -1.01 -10.86 -5.42
C ILE A 34 -1.46 -12.27 -5.78
N TYR A 35 -1.36 -12.62 -7.06
CA TYR A 35 -1.98 -13.82 -7.60
C TYR A 35 -1.09 -15.06 -7.57
N ASN A 36 0.21 -14.90 -7.30
CA ASN A 36 1.17 -16.00 -7.28
C ASN A 36 1.94 -15.99 -5.95
N PHE A 37 2.13 -17.19 -5.37
CA PHE A 37 2.82 -17.39 -4.11
C PHE A 37 4.32 -17.04 -4.16
N GLU A 38 4.96 -17.24 -5.32
CA GLU A 38 6.34 -16.76 -5.51
C GLU A 38 6.39 -15.23 -5.43
N ASP A 39 5.42 -14.55 -6.04
CA ASP A 39 5.31 -13.09 -6.04
C ASP A 39 5.00 -12.58 -4.63
N PHE A 40 4.25 -13.35 -3.82
CA PHE A 40 3.99 -13.05 -2.41
C PHE A 40 5.26 -13.17 -1.56
N LYS A 41 6.13 -14.14 -1.82
CA LYS A 41 7.43 -14.23 -1.12
C LYS A 41 8.37 -13.11 -1.51
N ASN A 42 8.32 -12.71 -2.78
CA ASN A 42 9.09 -11.59 -3.31
C ASN A 42 8.41 -10.25 -3.07
N PHE A 43 7.27 -10.24 -2.38
CA PHE A 43 6.68 -9.06 -1.78
C PHE A 43 7.57 -8.66 -0.61
N THR A 44 8.72 -8.08 -0.94
CA THR A 44 9.70 -7.63 0.02
C THR A 44 9.18 -6.36 0.66
N PHE A 45 8.77 -6.49 1.91
CA PHE A 45 8.78 -5.38 2.86
C PHE A 45 10.18 -4.75 2.84
N ARG A 46 10.27 -3.43 3.04
CA ARG A 46 11.58 -2.84 3.28
C ARG A 46 12.20 -3.61 4.44
N LYS A 47 13.44 -4.07 4.27
CA LYS A 47 14.17 -4.93 5.23
C LYS A 47 14.28 -4.35 6.65
N GLU A 48 13.95 -3.07 6.80
CA GLU A 48 13.98 -2.28 8.03
C GLU A 48 12.63 -2.26 8.78
N THR A 49 11.55 -2.78 8.17
CA THR A 49 10.23 -2.89 8.81
C THR A 49 10.14 -4.22 9.53
N ASN A 50 9.74 -4.20 10.81
CA ASN A 50 9.44 -5.43 11.55
C ASN A 50 8.27 -6.15 10.85
N GLU A 51 8.56 -7.26 10.19
CA GLU A 51 7.59 -8.00 9.37
C GLU A 51 6.34 -8.37 10.16
N ASN A 52 6.47 -8.69 11.45
CA ASN A 52 5.34 -9.06 12.30
C ASN A 52 4.41 -7.89 12.58
N GLU A 53 4.93 -6.71 12.95
CA GLU A 53 4.11 -5.51 13.15
C GLU A 53 3.40 -5.10 11.86
N PHE A 54 4.07 -5.24 10.72
CA PHE A 54 3.46 -4.85 9.46
C PHE A 54 2.31 -5.78 9.04
N LEU A 55 2.47 -7.09 9.22
CA LEU A 55 1.43 -8.07 8.92
C LEU A 55 0.18 -7.85 9.77
N GLU A 56 0.30 -7.33 10.99
CA GLU A 56 -0.83 -6.95 11.85
C GLU A 56 -1.70 -5.84 11.23
N PHE A 57 -1.16 -5.06 10.29
CA PHE A 57 -1.89 -4.00 9.60
C PHE A 57 -2.59 -4.48 8.32
N ILE A 58 -2.31 -5.71 7.88
CA ILE A 58 -2.94 -6.28 6.68
C ILE A 58 -4.17 -7.07 7.10
N SER A 59 -5.29 -6.77 6.45
CA SER A 59 -6.52 -7.52 6.56
C SER A 59 -6.93 -8.07 5.21
N GLN A 60 -7.65 -9.20 5.21
CA GLN A 60 -8.30 -9.71 4.01
C GLN A 60 -9.76 -9.27 3.99
N GLY A 61 -10.26 -8.87 2.83
CA GLY A 61 -11.65 -8.45 2.68
C GLY A 61 -12.11 -8.47 1.22
N GLU A 62 -13.39 -8.20 1.02
CA GLU A 62 -13.95 -8.03 -0.31
C GLU A 62 -13.70 -6.59 -0.81
N HIS A 63 -13.16 -6.46 -2.01
CA HIS A 63 -12.88 -5.14 -2.58
C HIS A 63 -14.19 -4.36 -2.83
N PRO A 64 -14.35 -3.12 -2.33
CA PRO A 64 -15.64 -2.40 -2.28
C PRO A 64 -16.36 -2.24 -3.62
N PHE A 65 -15.61 -2.16 -4.72
CA PHE A 65 -16.17 -1.97 -6.07
C PHE A 65 -16.06 -3.20 -6.97
N LEU A 66 -15.23 -4.18 -6.61
CA LEU A 66 -14.93 -5.31 -7.50
C LEU A 66 -15.59 -6.60 -7.02
N GLY A 67 -16.03 -6.67 -5.76
CA GLY A 67 -16.72 -7.83 -5.21
C GLY A 67 -15.85 -9.09 -5.12
N ILE A 68 -14.53 -8.93 -5.09
CA ILE A 68 -13.56 -10.05 -5.08
C ILE A 68 -12.57 -9.88 -3.92
N ALA A 69 -12.06 -11.00 -3.44
CA ALA A 69 -11.14 -11.04 -2.30
C ALA A 69 -9.83 -10.33 -2.62
N PHE A 70 -9.50 -9.33 -1.79
CA PHE A 70 -8.27 -8.55 -1.82
C PHE A 70 -7.69 -8.49 -0.40
N TYR A 71 -6.40 -8.16 -0.32
CA TYR A 71 -5.80 -7.67 0.91
C TYR A 71 -5.94 -6.15 0.97
N ASN A 72 -6.02 -5.61 2.18
CA ASN A 72 -6.01 -4.18 2.41
C ASN A 72 -5.17 -3.84 3.64
N ILE A 73 -4.67 -2.62 3.66
CA ILE A 73 -4.16 -2.03 4.91
C ILE A 73 -5.37 -1.58 5.70
N HIS A 74 -5.51 -2.09 6.91
CA HIS A 74 -6.68 -1.82 7.73
C HIS A 74 -6.80 -0.30 7.99
N PRO A 75 -7.98 0.31 7.71
CA PRO A 75 -8.16 1.77 7.75
C PRO A 75 -7.86 2.40 9.10
N CYS A 76 -8.05 1.67 10.21
CA CYS A 76 -7.73 2.20 11.54
C CYS A 76 -6.26 2.64 11.66
N LYS A 77 -5.34 1.90 11.03
CA LYS A 77 -3.92 2.21 11.10
C LYS A 77 -3.58 3.40 10.23
N THR A 78 -4.22 3.52 9.06
CA THR A 78 -4.08 4.72 8.24
C THR A 78 -4.58 5.95 8.99
N ALA A 79 -5.71 5.88 9.70
CA ALA A 79 -6.21 6.97 10.51
C ALA A 79 -5.23 7.37 11.62
N GLU A 80 -4.66 6.39 12.33
CA GLU A 80 -3.64 6.63 13.37
C GLU A 80 -2.38 7.30 12.81
N LEU A 81 -1.83 6.77 11.71
CA LEU A 81 -0.60 7.29 11.10
C LEU A 81 -0.82 8.69 10.52
N MET A 82 -1.94 8.89 9.81
CA MET A 82 -2.26 10.15 9.13
C MET A 82 -2.67 11.27 10.10
N GLN A 83 -3.08 10.96 11.33
CA GLN A 83 -3.48 11.95 12.33
C GLN A 83 -2.38 12.98 12.64
N ASN A 84 -1.11 12.56 12.57
CA ASN A 84 0.03 13.39 12.94
C ASN A 84 0.63 14.17 11.77
N PHE A 85 0.19 13.91 10.54
CA PHE A 85 0.72 14.58 9.36
C PHE A 85 0.13 15.98 9.18
N LYS A 86 1.00 16.96 9.00
CA LYS A 86 0.64 18.38 8.78
C LYS A 86 0.88 18.85 7.34
N GLY A 87 1.13 17.92 6.42
CA GLY A 87 1.39 18.24 5.02
C GLY A 87 0.19 18.93 4.37
N ASN A 88 0.46 19.82 3.42
CA ASN A 88 -0.59 20.56 2.70
C ASN A 88 -1.45 19.67 1.79
N ASN A 89 -1.02 18.42 1.53
CA ASN A 89 -1.75 17.48 0.69
C ASN A 89 -1.84 16.09 1.34
N TYR A 90 -3.01 15.80 1.89
CA TYR A 90 -3.30 14.56 2.59
C TYR A 90 -3.08 13.30 1.73
N VAL A 91 -3.47 13.35 0.45
CA VAL A 91 -3.34 12.20 -0.45
C VAL A 91 -1.87 11.94 -0.77
N LEU A 92 -1.10 12.98 -1.08
CA LEU A 92 0.34 12.82 -1.31
C LEU A 92 1.05 12.28 -0.06
N CYS A 93 0.66 12.76 1.13
CA CYS A 93 1.19 12.23 2.38
C CYS A 93 0.91 10.74 2.57
N PHE A 94 -0.32 10.33 2.29
CA PHE A 94 -0.68 8.92 2.32
C PHE A 94 0.14 8.08 1.31
N LEU A 95 0.31 8.55 0.08
CA LEU A 95 1.12 7.86 -0.93
C LEU A 95 2.59 7.76 -0.53
N SER A 96 3.16 8.81 0.07
CA SER A 96 4.52 8.80 0.62
C SER A 96 4.67 7.76 1.73
N LEU A 97 3.70 7.66 2.63
CA LEU A 97 3.66 6.66 3.69
C LEU A 97 3.64 5.24 3.12
N LEU A 98 2.78 4.96 2.13
CA LEU A 98 2.73 3.66 1.47
C LEU A 98 4.07 3.28 0.81
N ASN A 99 4.72 4.24 0.15
CA ASN A 99 6.02 4.05 -0.49
C ASN A 99 7.16 3.84 0.52
N ALA A 100 7.11 4.53 1.66
CA ALA A 100 8.10 4.39 2.72
C ALA A 100 7.96 3.04 3.44
N THR A 101 6.73 2.59 3.71
CA THR A 101 6.50 1.46 4.61
C THR A 101 6.36 0.12 3.89
N ILE A 102 5.85 0.07 2.65
CA ILE A 102 5.21 -1.16 2.15
C ILE A 102 5.70 -1.58 0.78
N PHE A 103 5.92 -0.62 -0.11
CA PHE A 103 6.12 -0.94 -1.51
C PHE A 103 7.41 -0.31 -2.04
N TYR A 104 8.24 -1.13 -2.67
CA TYR A 104 9.11 -0.66 -3.73
C TYR A 104 8.22 -0.33 -4.94
N PHE A 105 7.53 0.81 -4.90
CA PHE A 105 7.03 1.40 -6.14
C PHE A 105 8.24 2.03 -6.83
N ASP A 106 8.46 1.71 -8.10
CA ASP A 106 9.33 2.49 -9.00
C ASP A 106 8.72 3.89 -9.30
N TRP A 107 8.00 4.46 -8.34
CA TRP A 107 7.54 5.83 -8.45
C TRP A 107 8.72 6.77 -8.22
N PRO A 108 8.92 7.75 -9.12
CA PRO A 108 9.97 8.74 -8.94
C PRO A 108 9.84 9.37 -7.55
N LEU A 109 10.88 9.21 -6.72
CA LEU A 109 10.93 9.75 -5.36
C LEU A 109 10.70 11.28 -5.33
N GLU A 110 10.89 11.94 -6.47
CA GLU A 110 10.59 13.34 -6.70
C GLU A 110 9.12 13.70 -6.46
N PHE A 111 8.18 12.78 -6.70
CA PHE A 111 6.75 13.00 -6.40
C PHE A 111 6.47 13.17 -4.90
N PHE A 112 7.36 12.66 -4.04
CA PHE A 112 7.15 12.62 -2.60
C PHE A 112 8.01 13.61 -1.82
N LYS A 113 8.97 14.30 -2.46
CA LYS A 113 9.92 15.22 -1.82
C LYS A 113 9.29 16.40 -1.05
N ASN A 114 8.01 16.69 -1.28
CA ASN A 114 7.28 17.78 -0.62
C ASN A 114 5.86 17.38 -0.17
N ALA A 115 5.57 16.08 -0.07
CA ALA A 115 4.24 15.59 0.24
C ALA A 115 3.87 15.85 1.71
N CYS A 116 4.82 15.55 2.59
CA CYS A 116 4.92 15.93 3.99
C CYS A 116 6.40 16.23 4.27
#